data_AF-A0A820P546-F1
#
_entry.id   AF-A0A820P546-F1
#
_cell.length_a   1.000
_cell.length_b   1.000
_cell.length_c   1.000
_cell.angle_alpha   90.00
_cell.angle_beta   90.00
_cell.angle_gamma   90.00
#
_symmetry.space_group_name_H-M   'P 1'
#
loop_
_entity.id
_entity.type
_entity.pdbx_description
1 polymer ?
#
loop_
_entity_poly.entity_id
_entity_poly.type
_entity_poly.pdbx_seq_one_letter_code
_entity_poly.pdbx_strand_id
1 'polypeptide(L)'
;MLLTSKYAMELSRRVLNFWFLNNRWTSLDNIPAKPTPVDDESLKRWFYSSPEFDQQIREDFEDDLSHLINDEYNPADYLSHPEQLLAFIIALDQFPRNIIRGDARAFAFDHKAKELSQLL
;
A
#
# COMPACT_ATOMS: atom_id res chain seq x y z
N MET A 1 -7.35 4.37 -16.95
CA MET A 1 -7.12 3.16 -17.77
C MET A 1 -7.38 2.00 -16.84
N LEU A 2 -8.49 1.28 -17.00
CA LEU A 2 -8.89 0.21 -16.07
C LEU A 2 -7.73 -0.75 -15.80
N LEU A 3 -7.29 -0.83 -14.54
CA LEU A 3 -6.40 -1.89 -14.11
C LEU A 3 -7.08 -3.23 -14.37
N THR A 4 -6.39 -4.14 -15.06
CA THR A 4 -6.94 -5.48 -15.24
C THR A 4 -7.11 -6.13 -13.87
N SER A 5 -8.19 -6.90 -13.66
CA SER A 5 -8.44 -7.62 -12.39
C SER A 5 -7.23 -8.44 -11.92
N LYS A 6 -6.46 -9.02 -12.85
CA LYS A 6 -5.23 -9.74 -12.54
C LYS A 6 -4.13 -8.83 -11.99
N TYR A 7 -3.86 -7.70 -12.63
CA TYR A 7 -2.85 -6.75 -12.17
C TYR A 7 -3.22 -6.14 -10.82
N ALA A 8 -4.48 -5.75 -10.63
CA ALA A 8 -4.97 -5.20 -9.36
C ALA A 8 -4.74 -6.19 -8.20
N MET A 9 -5.04 -7.47 -8.42
CA MET A 9 -4.79 -8.53 -7.45
C MET A 9 -3.29 -8.79 -7.21
N GLU A 10 -2.46 -8.73 -8.24
CA GLU A 10 -1.01 -8.93 -8.10
C GLU A 10 -0.35 -7.77 -7.35
N LEU A 11 -0.69 -6.54 -7.71
CA LEU A 11 -0.22 -5.33 -7.04
C LEU A 11 -0.65 -5.28 -5.59
N SER A 12 -1.92 -5.62 -5.29
CA SER A 12 -2.40 -5.62 -3.91
C SER A 12 -1.62 -6.60 -3.04
N ARG A 13 -1.37 -7.82 -3.55
CA ARG A 13 -0.53 -8.82 -2.86
C ARG A 13 0.89 -8.31 -2.67
N ARG A 14 1.52 -7.72 -3.70
CA ARG A 14 2.88 -7.15 -3.58
C ARG A 14 2.95 -6.06 -2.50
N VAL A 15 2.01 -5.12 -2.48
CA VAL A 15 1.97 -4.03 -1.50
C VAL A 15 1.74 -4.54 -0.09
N LEU A 16 0.73 -5.39 0.13
CA LEU A 16 0.45 -5.94 1.45
C LEU A 16 1.59 -6.84 1.95
N ASN A 17 2.21 -7.61 1.04
CA ASN A 17 3.38 -8.40 1.38
C ASN A 17 4.53 -7.52 1.82
N PHE A 18 4.86 -6.51 1.03
CA PHE A 18 5.92 -5.58 1.37
C PHE A 18 5.65 -4.87 2.70
N TRP A 19 4.45 -4.35 2.90
CA TRP A 19 4.13 -3.51 4.04
C TRP A 19 3.96 -4.29 5.35
N PHE A 20 3.33 -5.47 5.29
CA PHE A 20 2.96 -6.23 6.48
C PHE A 20 3.72 -7.54 6.66
N LEU A 21 4.16 -8.23 5.59
CA LEU A 21 4.90 -9.46 5.80
C LEU A 21 6.29 -9.15 6.34
N ASN A 22 6.53 -9.68 7.53
CA ASN A 22 7.72 -9.52 8.32
C ASN A 22 7.74 -10.67 9.35
N ASN A 23 8.51 -10.56 10.43
CA ASN A 23 8.53 -11.59 11.47
C ASN A 23 7.17 -11.82 12.15
N ARG A 24 6.21 -10.89 12.00
CA ARG A 24 4.86 -10.93 12.55
C ARG A 24 3.86 -11.66 11.66
N TRP A 25 3.82 -11.35 10.36
CA TRP A 25 2.94 -12.01 9.38
C TRP A 25 3.78 -12.69 8.30
N THR A 26 3.59 -13.99 8.10
CA THR A 26 4.39 -14.79 7.15
C THR A 26 3.65 -15.16 5.86
N SER A 27 2.32 -15.02 5.84
CA SER A 27 1.50 -15.14 4.64
C SER A 27 0.17 -14.39 4.80
N LEU A 28 -0.31 -13.78 3.71
CA LEU A 28 -1.67 -13.21 3.64
C LEU A 28 -2.75 -14.31 3.72
N ASP A 29 -2.41 -15.55 3.38
CA ASP A 29 -3.33 -16.68 3.43
C ASP A 29 -3.45 -17.30 4.84
N ASN A 30 -2.64 -16.83 5.81
CA ASN A 30 -2.63 -17.32 7.19
C ASN A 30 -2.45 -16.19 8.20
N ILE A 31 -3.37 -15.22 8.19
CA ILE A 31 -3.39 -14.12 9.17
C ILE A 31 -3.80 -14.69 10.53
N PRO A 32 -3.01 -14.49 11.60
CA PRO A 32 -3.32 -15.04 12.91
C PRO A 32 -4.65 -14.48 13.44
N ALA A 33 -5.52 -15.36 13.93
CA ALA A 33 -6.85 -15.02 14.44
C ALA A 33 -6.83 -14.03 15.62
N LYS A 34 -5.72 -13.99 16.35
CA LYS A 34 -5.46 -12.98 17.38
C LYS A 34 -4.40 -12.02 16.85
N PRO A 35 -4.64 -10.70 16.86
CA PRO A 35 -3.60 -9.73 16.55
C PRO A 35 -2.41 -9.97 17.47
N THR A 36 -1.26 -10.32 16.88
CA THR A 36 0.02 -10.24 17.58
C THR A 36 0.33 -8.76 17.86
N PRO A 37 0.99 -8.39 18.95
CA PRO A 37 1.46 -7.02 19.14
C PRO A 37 2.35 -6.57 17.97
N VAL A 38 2.35 -5.27 17.66
CA VAL A 38 3.32 -4.69 16.70
C VAL A 38 4.71 -4.82 17.31
N ASP A 39 5.65 -5.42 16.59
CA ASP A 39 7.05 -5.49 17.03
C ASP A 39 7.82 -4.21 16.69
N ASP A 40 8.97 -4.00 17.35
CA ASP A 40 9.79 -2.79 17.18
C ASP A 40 10.30 -2.62 15.74
N GLU A 41 10.56 -3.71 15.03
CA GLU A 41 11.01 -3.66 13.63
C GLU A 41 9.92 -3.14 12.70
N SER A 42 8.66 -3.53 12.94
CA SER A 42 7.50 -2.98 12.24
C SER A 42 7.34 -1.49 12.51
N LEU A 43 7.49 -1.07 13.78
CA LEU A 43 7.42 0.35 14.14
C LEU A 43 8.52 1.17 13.46
N LYS A 44 9.75 0.64 13.40
CA LYS A 44 10.86 1.26 12.67
C LYS A 44 10.53 1.45 11.19
N ARG A 45 10.04 0.40 10.52
CA ARG A 45 9.70 0.48 9.09
C ARG A 45 8.59 1.49 8.80
N TRP A 46 7.55 1.53 9.63
CA TRP A 46 6.38 2.38 9.36
C TRP A 46 6.54 3.82 9.83
N PHE A 47 7.25 4.06 10.93
CA PHE A 47 7.28 5.38 11.58
C PHE A 47 8.66 6.05 11.58
N TYR A 48 9.74 5.33 11.27
CA TYR A 48 11.08 5.90 11.20
C TYR A 48 11.54 6.02 9.75
N SER A 49 12.36 7.02 9.48
CA SER A 49 12.99 7.20 8.17
C SER A 49 14.21 6.28 8.05
N SER A 50 14.29 5.54 6.95
CA SER A 50 15.49 4.78 6.55
C SER A 50 15.68 4.98 5.04
N PRO A 51 16.83 5.56 4.61
CA PRO A 51 17.13 5.73 3.19
C PRO A 51 17.05 4.42 2.40
N GLU A 52 17.45 3.30 3.00
CA GLU A 52 17.41 1.98 2.38
C GLU A 52 15.97 1.53 2.14
N PHE A 53 15.09 1.73 3.11
CA PHE A 53 13.68 1.40 2.98
C PHE A 53 12.97 2.29 1.95
N ASP A 54 13.29 3.58 1.94
CA ASP A 54 12.73 4.54 0.99
C ASP A 54 13.15 4.21 -0.45
N GLN A 55 14.43 3.85 -0.65
CA GLN A 55 14.95 3.42 -1.94
C GLN A 55 14.29 2.12 -2.41
N GLN A 56 14.08 1.16 -1.51
CA GLN A 56 13.41 -0.08 -1.85
C GLN A 56 11.95 0.17 -2.30
N ILE A 57 11.21 1.02 -1.60
CA ILE A 57 9.85 1.40 -2.00
C ILE A 57 9.86 2.04 -3.40
N ARG A 58 10.82 2.93 -3.66
CA ARG A 58 10.96 3.59 -4.96
C ARG A 58 11.18 2.57 -6.08
N GLU A 59 12.19 1.71 -5.93
CA GLU A 59 12.54 0.70 -6.94
C GLU A 59 11.40 -0.27 -7.21
N ASP A 60 10.68 -0.69 -6.17
CA ASP A 60 9.67 -1.72 -6.29
C ASP A 60 8.30 -1.18 -6.74
N PHE A 61 7.97 0.10 -6.52
CA PHE A 61 6.59 0.60 -6.65
C PHE A 61 6.40 1.98 -7.32
N GLU A 62 7.45 2.73 -7.68
CA GLU A 62 7.27 4.10 -8.25
C GLU A 62 6.40 4.10 -9.53
N ASP A 63 6.59 3.11 -10.41
CA ASP A 63 5.80 2.95 -11.63
C ASP A 63 4.32 2.61 -11.32
N ASP A 64 4.09 1.76 -10.31
CA ASP A 64 2.74 1.35 -9.91
C ASP A 64 1.92 2.54 -9.38
N LEU A 65 2.54 3.51 -8.68
CA LEU A 65 1.87 4.73 -8.21
C LEU A 65 1.30 5.57 -9.36
N SER A 66 2.03 5.65 -10.47
CA SER A 66 1.61 6.39 -11.66
C SER A 66 0.41 5.72 -12.34
N HIS A 67 0.29 4.40 -12.24
CA HIS A 67 -0.88 3.67 -12.72
C HIS A 67 -2.08 3.86 -11.80
N LEU A 68 -1.88 3.70 -10.49
CA LEU A 68 -2.95 3.79 -9.48
C LEU A 68 -3.65 5.14 -9.48
N ILE A 69 -2.91 6.24 -9.61
CA ILE A 69 -3.49 7.60 -9.54
C ILE A 69 -4.39 7.93 -10.74
N ASN A 70 -4.13 7.32 -11.90
CA ASN A 70 -4.84 7.57 -13.15
C ASN A 70 -5.96 6.56 -13.43
N ASP A 71 -6.21 5.64 -12.50
CA ASP A 71 -7.26 4.64 -12.66
C ASP A 71 -8.62 5.06 -12.09
N GLU A 72 -9.66 4.51 -12.70
CA GLU A 72 -11.04 4.63 -12.27
C GLU A 72 -11.43 3.38 -11.48
N TYR A 73 -11.91 3.59 -10.25
CA TYR A 73 -12.23 2.52 -9.31
C TYR A 73 -13.74 2.43 -9.19
N ASN A 74 -14.32 1.31 -9.56
CA ASN A 74 -15.74 1.05 -9.34
C ASN A 74 -15.92 0.37 -7.97
N PRO A 75 -16.70 0.95 -7.04
CA PRO A 75 -16.94 0.36 -5.73
C PRO A 75 -17.40 -1.10 -5.78
N ALA A 76 -18.20 -1.47 -6.79
CA ALA A 76 -18.70 -2.83 -6.96
C ALA A 76 -17.60 -3.89 -7.10
N ASP A 77 -16.44 -3.52 -7.65
CA ASP A 77 -15.34 -4.45 -7.91
C ASP A 77 -14.61 -4.86 -6.62
N TYR A 78 -14.73 -4.04 -5.57
CA TYR A 78 -13.97 -4.20 -4.32
C TYR A 78 -14.81 -4.72 -3.15
N LEU A 79 -16.13 -4.85 -3.30
CA LEU A 79 -17.02 -5.39 -2.26
C LEU A 79 -16.61 -6.78 -1.76
N SER A 80 -16.02 -7.59 -2.64
CA SER A 80 -15.52 -8.94 -2.30
C SER A 80 -14.04 -8.97 -1.92
N HIS A 81 -13.31 -7.85 -2.07
CA HIS A 81 -11.86 -7.78 -1.93
C HIS A 81 -11.40 -6.48 -1.22
N PRO A 82 -11.87 -6.19 0.00
CA PRO A 82 -11.51 -4.97 0.73
C PRO A 82 -10.00 -4.84 0.98
N GLU A 83 -9.26 -5.94 0.98
CA GLU A 83 -7.80 -5.94 1.07
C GLU A 83 -7.12 -5.25 -0.12
N GLN A 84 -7.74 -5.27 -1.30
CA GLN A 84 -7.21 -4.54 -2.47
C GLN A 84 -7.28 -3.03 -2.26
N LEU A 85 -8.39 -2.52 -1.70
CA LEU A 85 -8.53 -1.11 -1.34
C LEU A 85 -7.49 -0.72 -0.29
N LEU A 86 -7.31 -1.53 0.75
CA LEU A 86 -6.29 -1.30 1.77
C LEU A 86 -4.89 -1.19 1.14
N ALA A 87 -4.56 -2.11 0.23
CA ALA A 87 -3.28 -2.09 -0.46
C ALA A 87 -3.08 -0.80 -1.26
N PHE A 88 -4.09 -0.37 -2.02
CA PHE A 88 -3.99 0.86 -2.82
C PHE A 88 -3.92 2.11 -1.95
N ILE A 89 -4.65 2.15 -0.83
CA ILE A 89 -4.55 3.24 0.15
C ILE A 89 -3.13 3.31 0.72
N ILE A 90 -2.55 2.17 1.12
CA ILE A 90 -1.16 2.12 1.60
C ILE A 90 -0.19 2.61 0.53
N ALA A 91 -0.31 2.12 -0.71
CA ALA A 91 0.55 2.54 -1.80
C ALA A 91 0.43 4.06 -2.05
N LEU A 92 -0.78 4.60 -2.14
CA LEU A 92 -1.01 6.01 -2.47
C LEU A 92 -0.71 6.97 -1.31
N ASP A 93 -0.90 6.57 -0.06
CA ASP A 93 -0.67 7.45 1.09
C ASP A 93 0.74 7.28 1.67
N GLN A 94 1.18 6.05 1.92
CA GLN A 94 2.43 5.80 2.63
C GLN A 94 3.65 5.90 1.71
N PHE A 95 3.60 5.31 0.51
CA PHE A 95 4.81 5.23 -0.32
C PHE A 95 5.32 6.59 -0.81
N PRO A 96 4.47 7.54 -1.26
CA PRO A 96 4.92 8.90 -1.59
C PRO A 96 5.60 9.62 -0.43
N ARG A 97 5.16 9.39 0.82
CA ARG A 97 5.77 9.96 2.03
C ARG A 97 7.15 9.37 2.33
N ASN A 98 7.42 8.14 1.89
CA ASN A 98 8.75 7.53 1.90
C ASN A 98 9.62 8.00 0.73
N ILE A 99 9.09 7.97 -0.51
CA ILE A 99 9.80 8.25 -1.75
C ILE A 99 10.20 9.73 -1.88
N ILE A 100 9.34 10.66 -1.43
CA ILE A 100 9.45 12.11 -1.68
C ILE A 100 9.49 12.90 -0.36
N ARG A 101 10.29 12.45 0.60
CA ARG A 101 10.38 13.07 1.93
C ARG A 101 10.70 14.56 1.90
N GLY A 102 10.05 15.31 2.80
CA GLY A 102 10.31 16.74 2.99
C GLY A 102 9.78 17.64 1.88
N ASP A 103 9.01 17.10 0.93
CA ASP A 103 8.47 17.81 -0.22
C ASP A 103 6.94 17.72 -0.25
N ALA A 104 6.27 18.81 -0.65
CA ALA A 104 4.82 18.87 -0.74
C ALA A 104 4.23 17.86 -1.76
N ARG A 105 5.02 17.43 -2.74
CA ARG A 105 4.62 16.40 -3.72
C ARG A 105 4.33 15.04 -3.08
N ALA A 106 4.83 14.76 -1.87
CA ALA A 106 4.47 13.56 -1.12
C ALA A 106 2.96 13.43 -0.86
N PHE A 107 2.21 14.53 -0.91
CA PHE A 107 0.77 14.56 -0.66
C PHE A 107 -0.07 14.59 -1.95
N ALA A 108 0.55 14.49 -3.13
CA ALA A 108 -0.15 14.60 -4.41
C ALA A 108 -1.24 13.52 -4.61
N PHE A 109 -1.06 12.37 -3.95
CA PHE A 109 -1.90 11.18 -4.08
C PHE A 109 -3.00 11.08 -3.01
N ASP A 110 -2.97 11.96 -1.99
CA ASP A 110 -3.85 11.88 -0.80
C ASP A 110 -5.33 11.94 -1.15
N HIS A 111 -5.70 12.75 -2.15
CA HIS A 111 -7.09 12.87 -2.59
C HIS A 111 -7.64 11.52 -3.03
N LYS A 112 -6.84 10.74 -3.76
CA LYS A 112 -7.22 9.42 -4.26
C LYS A 112 -7.24 8.39 -3.16
N ALA A 113 -6.26 8.40 -2.26
CA ALA A 113 -6.26 7.54 -1.08
C ALA A 113 -7.52 7.78 -0.22
N LYS A 114 -7.96 9.04 -0.09
CA LYS A 114 -9.19 9.41 0.60
C LYS A 114 -10.45 8.93 -0.13
N GLU A 115 -10.52 9.04 -1.45
CA GLU A 115 -11.65 8.49 -2.23
C GLU A 115 -11.78 6.98 -2.00
N LEU A 116 -10.67 6.25 -2.08
CA LEU A 116 -10.66 4.79 -1.88
C LEU A 116 -11.04 4.40 -0.46
N SER A 117 -10.63 5.16 0.57
CA SER A 117 -10.97 4.86 1.96
C SER A 117 -12.46 5.02 2.28
N GLN A 118 -13.22 5.72 1.43
CA GLN A 118 -14.69 5.81 1.54
C GLN A 118 -15.41 4.59 0.96
N LEU A 119 -14.68 3.71 0.26
CA LEU A 119 -15.20 2.48 -0.34
C LEU A 119 -14.95 1.25 0.55
N LEU A 120 -14.11 1.40 1.58
CA LEU A 120 -13.77 0.37 2.57
C LEU A 120 -14.87 0.24 3.63
#